data_AF-S4PZ46-F1
#
_entry.id   AF-S4PZ46-F1
#
_cell.length_a   1.000
_cell.length_b   1.000
_cell.length_c   1.000
_cell.angle_alpha   90.00
_cell.angle_beta   90.00
_cell.angle_gamma   90.00
#
_symmetry.space_group_name_H-M   'P 1'
#
loop_
_entity.id
_entity.type
_entity.pdbx_description
1 polymer ?
#
loop_
_entity_poly.entity_id
_entity_poly.type
_entity_poly.pdbx_seq_one_letter_code
_entity_poly.pdbx_strand_id
1 'polypeptide(L)'
;MIAGIYLACMAGAAIIVAVGVDSMTRYKTGRSATGSGLSGMALLVVTLKLLIEPNQLMLVIINIFVGMQQAFFGADFTAAFVSCAIGTGTVGFVMMTYGMSDAIGCI
;
A
#
# COMPACT_ATOMS: atom_id res chain seq x y z
N MET A 1 13.50 -6.55 -19.26
CA MET A 1 13.22 -7.77 -18.46
C MET A 1 12.52 -7.46 -17.14
N ILE A 2 13.05 -6.57 -16.28
CA ILE A 2 12.41 -6.16 -15.02
C ILE A 2 10.99 -5.59 -15.15
N ALA A 3 10.72 -4.73 -16.15
CA ALA A 3 9.38 -4.16 -16.36
C ALA A 3 8.31 -5.21 -16.69
N GLY A 4 8.67 -6.29 -17.41
CA GLY A 4 7.74 -7.37 -17.74
C GLY A 4 7.34 -8.20 -16.52
N ILE A 5 8.31 -8.50 -15.64
CA ILE A 5 8.05 -9.20 -14.37
C ILE A 5 7.16 -8.35 -13.47
N TYR A 6 7.41 -7.03 -13.43
CA TYR A 6 6.60 -6.10 -12.63
C TYR A 6 5.14 -6.04 -13.12
N LEU A 7 4.94 -5.95 -14.44
CA LEU A 7 3.59 -5.95 -15.02
C LEU A 7 2.85 -7.27 -14.80
N ALA A 8 3.53 -8.41 -14.94
CA ALA A 8 2.93 -9.72 -14.67
C ALA A 8 2.54 -9.89 -13.20
N CYS A 9 3.40 -9.44 -12.28
CA CYS A 9 3.11 -9.46 -10.84
C CYS A 9 1.91 -8.55 -10.50
N MET A 10 1.86 -7.34 -11.06
CA MET A 10 0.75 -6.41 -10.88
C MET A 10 -0.57 -6.96 -11.43
N ALA A 11 -0.53 -7.62 -12.59
CA ALA A 11 -1.71 -8.29 -13.15
C ALA A 11 -2.17 -9.45 -12.26
N GLY A 12 -1.25 -10.26 -11.73
CA GLY A 12 -1.58 -11.33 -10.79
C GLY A 12 -2.19 -10.80 -9.49
N ALA A 13 -1.61 -9.75 -8.91
CA ALA A 13 -2.15 -9.09 -7.73
C ALA A 13 -3.56 -8.54 -7.98
N ALA A 14 -3.79 -7.91 -9.13
CA ALA A 14 -5.11 -7.41 -9.51
C ALA A 14 -6.15 -8.54 -9.64
N ILE A 15 -5.77 -9.71 -10.18
CA ILE A 15 -6.64 -10.89 -10.27
C ILE A 15 -6.94 -11.46 -8.87
N ILE A 16 -5.94 -11.56 -8.00
CA ILE A 16 -6.11 -12.06 -6.62
C ILE A 16 -7.05 -11.14 -5.84
N VAL A 17 -6.88 -9.82 -5.97
CA VAL A 17 -7.77 -8.82 -5.35
C VAL A 17 -9.16 -8.93 -5.95
N ALA A 18 -9.32 -9.02 -7.26
CA ALA A 18 -10.62 -9.15 -7.90
C ALA A 18 -11.37 -10.41 -7.44
N VAL A 19 -10.69 -11.54 -7.25
CA VAL A 19 -11.33 -12.79 -6.80
C VAL A 19 -11.53 -12.83 -5.28
N GLY A 20 -10.57 -12.33 -4.50
CA GLY A 20 -10.58 -12.38 -3.04
C GLY A 20 -11.42 -11.30 -2.37
N VAL A 21 -11.51 -10.10 -2.96
CA VAL A 21 -12.23 -8.95 -2.39
C VAL A 21 -13.73 -8.94 -2.79
N ASP A 22 -14.12 -9.61 -3.87
CA ASP A 22 -15.53 -9.72 -4.28
C ASP A 22 -16.41 -10.50 -3.27
N SER A 23 -15.79 -11.22 -2.33
CA SER A 23 -16.53 -11.98 -1.31
C SER A 23 -17.18 -11.13 -0.22
N MET A 24 -17.08 -9.80 -0.25
CA MET A 24 -17.81 -8.88 0.64
C MET A 24 -19.34 -8.96 0.49
N THR A 25 -19.85 -9.54 -0.59
CA THR A 25 -21.31 -9.78 -0.75
C THR A 25 -21.82 -10.83 0.25
N ARG A 26 -20.97 -11.76 0.70
CA ARG A 26 -21.35 -12.83 1.65
C ARG A 26 -21.31 -12.43 3.12
N TYR A 27 -20.76 -11.26 3.48
CA TYR A 27 -20.70 -10.79 4.88
C TYR A 27 -22.02 -10.13 5.36
N LYS A 28 -23.06 -10.09 4.51
CA LYS A 28 -24.33 -9.38 4.76
C LYS A 28 -25.39 -10.16 5.57
N THR A 29 -25.10 -11.36 6.08
CA THR A 29 -26.09 -12.19 6.81
C THR A 29 -26.26 -11.82 8.30
N GLY A 30 -25.78 -10.67 8.77
CA GLY A 30 -25.82 -10.35 10.21
C GLY A 30 -26.04 -8.89 10.63
N ARG A 31 -26.30 -7.94 9.73
CA ARG A 31 -26.49 -6.52 10.13
C ARG A 31 -27.76 -5.91 9.54
N SER A 32 -28.82 -5.93 10.35
CA SER A 32 -30.02 -5.13 10.17
C SER A 32 -29.71 -3.66 10.43
N ALA A 33 -29.57 -2.86 9.36
CA ALA A 33 -29.94 -1.43 9.27
C ALA A 33 -29.35 -0.83 7.97
N THR A 34 -30.24 -0.38 7.08
CA THR A 34 -30.01 0.61 6.00
C THR A 34 -28.88 0.33 5.01
N GLY A 35 -29.17 -0.40 3.93
CA GLY A 35 -28.24 -0.47 2.80
C GLY A 35 -28.50 -1.60 1.80
N SER A 36 -29.74 -1.81 1.40
CA SER A 36 -30.10 -2.69 0.29
C SER A 36 -29.30 -2.30 -0.96
N GLY A 37 -28.42 -3.17 -1.45
CA GLY A 37 -27.87 -3.09 -2.81
C GLY A 37 -26.88 -1.96 -3.15
N LEU A 38 -26.03 -1.49 -2.23
CA LEU A 38 -24.99 -0.52 -2.63
C LEU A 38 -24.00 -1.13 -3.65
N SER A 39 -24.11 -0.65 -4.89
CA SER A 39 -23.13 -0.80 -5.98
C SER A 39 -21.72 -0.42 -5.51
N GLY A 40 -20.66 -1.04 -6.08
CA GLY A 40 -19.26 -0.75 -5.71
C GLY A 40 -18.91 0.75 -5.77
N MET A 41 -19.56 1.50 -6.67
CA MET A 41 -19.42 2.96 -6.75
C MET A 41 -20.04 3.69 -5.56
N ALA A 42 -21.11 3.16 -4.98
CA ALA A 42 -21.72 3.74 -3.79
C ALA A 42 -20.86 3.49 -2.53
N LEU A 43 -20.20 2.34 -2.44
CA LEU A 43 -19.17 2.10 -1.41
C LEU A 43 -17.98 3.06 -1.57
N LEU A 44 -17.53 3.28 -2.81
CA LEU A 44 -16.43 4.20 -3.09
C LEU A 44 -16.81 5.66 -2.76
N VAL A 45 -18.05 6.06 -3.01
CA VAL A 45 -18.59 7.38 -2.60
C VAL A 45 -18.65 7.51 -1.07
N VAL A 46 -19.04 6.46 -0.34
CA VAL A 46 -19.01 6.45 1.13
C VAL A 46 -17.57 6.55 1.65
N THR A 47 -16.62 5.82 1.05
CA THR A 47 -15.20 5.93 1.37
C THR A 47 -14.64 7.32 1.10
N LEU A 48 -14.99 7.95 -0.03
CA LEU A 48 -14.58 9.33 -0.34
C LEU A 48 -15.16 10.35 0.65
N LYS A 49 -16.40 10.16 1.10
CA LYS A 49 -16.98 11.00 2.15
C LYS A 49 -16.29 10.82 3.50
N LEU A 50 -15.92 9.58 3.85
CA LEU A 50 -15.16 9.28 5.07
C LEU A 50 -13.71 9.81 5.00
N LEU A 51 -13.12 9.87 3.80
CA LEU A 51 -11.76 10.38 3.60
C LEU A 51 -11.65 11.89 3.88
N ILE A 52 -12.73 12.64 3.68
CA ILE A 52 -12.80 14.09 3.95
C ILE A 52 -13.00 14.39 5.45
N GLU A 53 -13.30 13.37 6.25
CA GLU A 53 -13.51 13.54 7.69
C GLU A 53 -12.18 13.94 8.38
N PRO A 54 -12.19 14.96 9.26
CA PRO A 54 -10.95 15.59 9.76
C PRO A 54 -10.04 14.63 10.53
N ASN A 55 -10.60 13.63 11.19
CA ASN A 55 -9.82 12.57 11.85
C ASN A 55 -9.05 11.71 10.85
N GLN A 56 -9.66 11.39 9.71
CA GLN A 56 -9.05 10.56 8.67
C GLN A 56 -8.04 11.36 7.84
N LEU A 57 -8.28 12.66 7.66
CA LEU A 57 -7.34 13.55 6.96
C LEU A 57 -5.98 13.63 7.69
N MET A 58 -5.98 13.59 9.02
CA MET A 58 -4.73 13.58 9.81
C MET A 58 -3.92 12.29 9.57
N LEU A 59 -4.59 11.14 9.48
CA LEU A 59 -3.95 9.87 9.13
C LEU A 59 -3.42 9.86 7.69
N VAL A 60 -4.16 10.47 6.75
CA VAL A 60 -3.72 10.62 5.36
C VAL A 60 -2.43 11.44 5.27
N ILE A 61 -2.34 12.55 6.01
CA ILE A 61 -1.13 13.39 6.03
C ILE A 61 0.07 12.61 6.55
N ILE A 62 -0.10 11.84 7.64
CA ILE A 62 0.96 10.99 8.19
C ILE A 62 1.38 9.92 7.16
N ASN A 63 0.42 9.29 6.49
CA ASN A 63 0.70 8.27 5.48
C ASN A 63 1.48 8.85 4.28
N ILE A 64 1.12 10.05 3.81
CA ILE A 64 1.87 10.75 2.76
C ILE A 64 3.31 11.01 3.19
N PHE A 65 3.53 11.43 4.44
CA PHE A 65 4.86 11.69 4.96
C PHE A 65 5.72 10.41 5.07
N VAL A 66 5.13 9.30 5.53
CA VAL A 66 5.82 8.00 5.59
C VAL A 66 6.14 7.48 4.18
N GLY A 67 5.18 7.56 3.25
CA GLY A 67 5.39 7.17 1.86
C GLY A 67 6.48 7.99 1.16
N MET A 68 6.55 9.29 1.45
CA MET A 68 7.63 10.15 0.95
C MET A 68 9.00 9.70 1.46
N GLN A 69 9.12 9.36 2.75
CA GLN A 69 10.36 8.80 3.30
C GLN A 69 10.75 7.49 2.63
N GLN A 70 9.80 6.58 2.41
CA GLN A 70 10.06 5.31 1.75
C GLN A 70 10.55 5.49 0.31
N ALA A 71 9.95 6.43 -0.43
CA ALA A 71 10.37 6.77 -1.79
C ALA A 71 11.77 7.38 -1.82
N PHE A 72 12.06 8.32 -0.91
CA PHE A 72 13.39 8.91 -0.77
C PHE A 72 14.45 7.86 -0.42
N PHE A 73 14.12 6.91 0.46
CA PHE A 73 15.04 5.84 0.85
C PHE A 73 15.31 4.87 -0.32
N GLY A 74 14.28 4.50 -1.07
CA GLY A 74 14.38 3.59 -2.20
C GLY A 74 15.09 4.18 -3.43
N ALA A 75 14.93 5.48 -3.68
CA ALA A 75 15.52 6.14 -4.85
C ALA A 75 16.81 6.90 -4.50
N ASP A 76 16.68 7.99 -3.75
CA ASP A 76 17.77 8.95 -3.54
C ASP A 76 18.83 8.46 -2.55
N PHE A 77 18.42 7.88 -1.42
CA PHE A 77 19.37 7.40 -0.40
C PHE A 77 20.27 6.28 -0.96
N THR A 78 19.64 5.33 -1.64
CA THR A 78 20.30 4.19 -2.24
C THR A 78 21.25 4.61 -3.37
N ALA A 79 20.86 5.58 -4.19
CA ALA A 79 21.67 6.06 -5.32
C ALA A 79 22.80 7.00 -4.88
N ALA A 80 22.55 7.94 -3.98
CA ALA A 80 23.53 8.96 -3.60
C ALA A 80 24.49 8.50 -2.49
N PHE A 81 24.01 7.74 -1.50
CA PHE A 81 24.80 7.38 -0.33
C PHE A 81 25.35 5.96 -0.41
N VAL A 82 24.49 4.96 -0.64
CA VAL A 82 24.92 3.54 -0.65
C VAL A 82 25.80 3.24 -1.87
N SER A 83 25.39 3.69 -3.05
CA SER A 83 26.13 3.43 -4.28
C SER A 83 27.48 4.17 -4.36
N CYS A 84 27.60 5.33 -3.71
CA CYS A 84 28.84 6.12 -3.69
C CYS A 84 29.82 5.64 -2.62
N ALA A 85 29.35 5.26 -1.43
CA ALA A 85 30.22 4.90 -0.31
C ALA A 85 30.62 3.41 -0.24
N ILE A 86 29.71 2.51 -0.60
CA ILE A 86 29.89 1.05 -0.42
C ILE A 86 29.78 0.29 -1.75
N GLY A 87 29.01 0.82 -2.71
CA GLY A 87 28.86 0.29 -4.07
C GLY A 87 27.43 -0.15 -4.40
N THR A 88 27.08 -0.15 -5.70
CA THR A 88 25.72 -0.46 -6.18
C THR A 88 25.30 -1.92 -5.93
N GLY A 89 26.25 -2.83 -5.76
CA GLY A 89 25.99 -4.26 -5.51
C GLY A 89 25.47 -4.57 -4.11
N THR A 90 25.68 -3.68 -3.13
CA THR A 90 25.29 -3.90 -1.72
C THR A 90 23.95 -3.28 -1.35
N VAL A 91 23.30 -2.59 -2.29
CA VAL A 91 21.99 -1.94 -2.12
C VAL A 91 20.93 -2.90 -1.58
N GLY A 92 20.86 -4.11 -2.15
CA GLY A 92 19.89 -5.12 -1.72
C GLY A 92 20.06 -5.55 -0.27
N PHE A 93 21.31 -5.64 0.22
CA PHE A 93 21.59 -6.00 1.62
C PHE A 93 21.13 -4.91 2.59
N VAL A 94 21.34 -3.63 2.26
CA VAL A 94 20.88 -2.50 3.08
C VAL A 94 19.34 -2.46 3.15
N MET A 95 18.67 -2.73 2.02
CA MET A 95 17.22 -2.73 1.97
C MET A 95 16.60 -3.92 2.73
N MET A 96 17.28 -5.07 2.79
CA MET A 96 16.86 -6.19 3.65
C MET A 96 16.92 -5.82 5.13
N THR A 97 18.00 -5.17 5.58
CA THR A 97 18.10 -4.73 6.99
C THR A 97 17.06 -3.68 7.34
N TYR A 98 16.77 -2.75 6.41
CA TYR A 98 15.68 -1.78 6.56
C TYR A 98 14.32 -2.48 6.73
N GLY A 99 14.03 -3.47 5.88
CA GLY A 99 12.79 -4.25 5.99
C GLY A 99 12.66 -5.02 7.31
N MET A 100 13.76 -5.59 7.83
CA MET A 100 13.73 -6.22 9.17
C MET A 100 13.49 -5.22 10.29
N SER A 101 14.13 -4.04 10.24
CA SER A 101 13.91 -3.01 11.26
C SER A 101 12.48 -2.48 11.26
N ASP A 102 11.88 -2.31 10.08
CA ASP A 102 10.49 -1.89 9.93
C ASP A 102 9.53 -2.93 10.51
N ALA A 103 9.76 -4.21 10.20
CA ALA A 103 8.98 -5.32 10.76
C ALA A 103 9.09 -5.42 12.29
N ILE A 104 10.27 -5.16 12.85
CA ILE A 104 10.47 -5.15 14.31
C ILE A 104 9.80 -3.92 14.93
N GLY A 105 9.84 -2.77 14.27
CA GLY A 105 9.21 -1.53 14.75
C GLY A 105 7.67 -1.55 14.71
N CYS A 106 7.07 -2.44 13.92
CA CYS A 106 5.63 -2.64 13.86
C CYS A 106 5.06 -3.55 14.97
N ILE A 107 5.90 -4.20 15.78
CA ILE A 107 5.50 -5.00 16.97
C ILE A 107 5.32 -4.06 18.17
#